data_AF-A0A540NRV8-F1
#
_entry.id   AF-A0A540NRV8-F1
#
_cell.length_a   1.000
_cell.length_b   1.000
_cell.length_c   1.000
_cell.angle_alpha   90.00
_cell.angle_beta   90.00
_cell.angle_gamma   90.00
#
_symmetry.space_group_name_H-M   'P 1'
#
loop_
_entity.id
_entity.type
_entity.pdbx_description
1 polymer ?
#
loop_
_entity_poly.entity_id
_entity_poly.type
_entity_poly.pdbx_seq_one_letter_code
_entity_poly.pdbx_strand_id
1 'polypeptide(L)'
;MASQFKVENLLGTLTIKLRDDNFSKWAFQFQSVLKGYKLFGFFDGTNVCPPRFIISTETGVTNEVTVAYIEWEATNMAILSLLLATLTDEAMKYVLGCRIASEAWFNLAICICV
;
A
#
# COMPACT_ATOMS: atom_id res chain seq x y z
N MET A 1 -4.48 5.38 20.95
CA MET A 1 -5.76 5.44 20.19
C MET A 1 -5.42 5.91 18.79
N ALA A 2 -4.82 5.04 17.98
CA ALA A 2 -4.50 5.36 16.60
C ALA A 2 -5.83 5.54 15.87
N SER A 3 -6.05 6.72 15.31
CA SER A 3 -7.19 7.03 14.46
C SER A 3 -7.29 5.92 13.43
N GLN A 4 -8.32 5.08 13.54
CA GLN A 4 -8.66 4.06 12.56
C GLN A 4 -9.03 4.80 11.28
N PHE A 5 -8.00 5.11 10.50
CA PHE A 5 -8.11 5.79 9.24
C PHE A 5 -8.90 4.87 8.32
N LYS A 6 -10.17 5.19 8.09
CA LYS A 6 -10.99 4.41 7.19
C LYS A 6 -10.58 4.80 5.77
N VAL A 7 -9.69 4.00 5.21
CA VAL A 7 -9.25 4.05 3.81
C VAL A 7 -10.45 4.14 2.85
N GLU A 8 -11.61 3.64 3.26
CA GLU A 8 -12.90 3.82 2.58
C GLU A 8 -13.24 5.28 2.23
N ASN A 9 -12.84 6.25 3.05
CA ASN A 9 -13.09 7.67 2.78
C ASN A 9 -12.22 8.21 1.63
N LEU A 10 -11.09 7.55 1.32
CA LEU A 10 -10.23 7.93 0.20
C LEU A 10 -10.79 7.49 -1.14
N LEU A 11 -11.61 6.42 -1.17
CA LEU A 11 -12.19 5.94 -2.42
C LEU A 11 -13.02 7.02 -3.12
N GLY A 12 -13.74 7.85 -2.37
CA GLY A 12 -14.49 8.98 -2.92
C GLY A 12 -13.61 10.06 -3.57
N THR A 13 -12.32 10.14 -3.19
CA THR A 13 -11.36 11.10 -3.75
C THR A 13 -10.60 10.55 -4.96
N LEU A 14 -10.53 9.23 -5.11
CA LEU A 14 -9.87 8.52 -6.20
C LEU A 14 -10.87 8.23 -7.31
N THR A 15 -11.08 9.21 -8.18
CA THR A 15 -12.10 9.15 -9.24
C THR A 15 -11.60 8.52 -10.53
N ILE A 16 -10.30 8.41 -10.73
CA ILE A 16 -9.69 7.79 -11.92
C ILE A 16 -9.44 6.32 -11.62
N LYS A 17 -9.95 5.44 -12.49
CA LYS A 17 -9.53 4.04 -12.53
C LYS A 17 -8.37 3.84 -13.52
N LEU A 18 -7.37 3.09 -13.11
CA LEU A 18 -6.19 2.75 -13.92
C LEU A 18 -6.60 1.84 -15.07
N ARG A 19 -6.18 2.21 -16.27
CA ARG A 19 -6.23 1.45 -17.52
C ARG A 19 -4.85 1.42 -18.14
N ASP A 20 -4.70 0.60 -19.18
CA ASP A 20 -3.44 0.44 -19.90
C ASP A 20 -2.98 1.72 -20.64
N ASP A 21 -3.84 2.76 -20.74
CA ASP A 21 -3.60 3.99 -21.49
C ASP A 21 -3.47 5.28 -20.64
N ASN A 22 -3.66 5.20 -19.33
CA ASN A 22 -3.86 6.40 -18.50
C ASN A 22 -2.99 6.47 -17.24
N PHE A 23 -1.92 5.67 -17.19
CA PHE A 23 -1.06 5.55 -16.00
C PHE A 23 -0.64 6.89 -15.42
N SER A 24 -0.12 7.82 -16.22
CA SER A 24 0.37 9.11 -15.71
C SER A 24 -0.71 9.91 -14.98
N LYS A 25 -1.95 9.92 -15.48
CA LYS A 25 -3.06 10.69 -14.91
C LYS A 25 -3.59 10.02 -13.64
N TRP A 26 -3.73 8.69 -13.67
CA TRP A 26 -4.09 7.89 -12.50
C TRP A 26 -3.04 8.01 -11.39
N ALA A 27 -1.76 7.81 -11.73
CA ALA A 27 -0.64 7.86 -10.79
C ALA A 27 -0.55 9.24 -10.14
N PHE A 28 -0.72 10.33 -10.92
CA PHE A 28 -0.71 11.68 -10.36
C PHE A 28 -1.82 11.90 -9.32
N GLN A 29 -3.07 11.48 -9.59
CA GLN A 29 -4.16 11.59 -8.61
C GLN A 29 -3.89 10.72 -7.38
N PHE A 30 -3.54 9.46 -7.61
CA PHE A 30 -3.29 8.49 -6.55
C PHE A 30 -2.19 8.96 -5.60
N GLN A 31 -1.03 9.37 -6.15
CA GLN A 31 0.07 9.92 -5.37
C GLN A 31 -0.32 11.19 -4.63
N SER A 32 -1.05 12.11 -5.28
CA SER A 32 -1.45 13.39 -4.67
C SER A 32 -2.33 13.18 -3.45
N VAL A 33 -3.32 12.29 -3.56
CA VAL A 33 -4.19 11.91 -2.43
C VAL A 33 -3.34 11.29 -1.32
N LEU A 34 -2.59 10.23 -1.62
CA LEU A 34 -1.84 9.49 -0.60
C LEU A 34 -0.76 10.34 0.10
N LYS A 35 -0.12 11.28 -0.61
CA LYS A 35 0.81 12.26 -0.01
C LYS A 35 0.09 13.22 0.93
N GLY A 36 -1.11 13.69 0.58
CA GLY A 36 -1.95 14.52 1.45
C GLY A 36 -2.27 13.87 2.80
N TYR A 37 -2.33 12.53 2.83
CA TYR A 37 -2.56 11.74 4.05
C TYR A 37 -1.29 11.14 4.66
N LYS A 38 -0.09 11.46 4.15
CA LYS A 38 1.20 10.90 4.60
C LYS A 38 1.30 9.37 4.48
N LEU A 39 0.53 8.77 3.59
CA LEU A 39 0.50 7.32 3.35
C LEU A 39 1.39 6.88 2.19
N PHE A 40 1.89 7.82 1.39
CA PHE A 40 2.76 7.49 0.27
C PHE A 40 4.07 6.83 0.70
N GLY A 41 4.44 6.94 1.97
CA GLY A 41 5.63 6.31 2.53
C GLY A 41 5.66 4.77 2.42
N PHE A 42 4.49 4.14 2.28
CA PHE A 42 4.39 2.69 2.06
C PHE A 42 4.79 2.27 0.64
N PHE A 43 4.83 3.21 -0.31
CA PHE A 43 5.21 2.96 -1.70
C PHE A 43 6.65 3.35 -2.01
N ASP A 44 7.11 4.49 -1.47
CA ASP A 44 8.48 4.99 -1.70
C ASP A 44 9.53 4.38 -0.76
N GLY A 45 9.10 3.54 0.18
CA GLY A 45 9.97 2.83 1.11
C GLY A 45 10.39 3.63 2.35
N THR A 46 9.87 4.85 2.54
CA THR A 46 10.13 5.63 3.76
C THR A 46 9.44 5.03 5.00
N ASN A 47 8.31 4.32 4.84
CA ASN A 47 7.68 3.53 5.90
C ASN A 47 8.13 2.06 5.81
N VAL A 48 9.32 1.79 6.36
CA VAL A 48 9.93 0.45 6.37
C VAL A 48 9.13 -0.53 7.24
N CYS A 49 9.02 -1.78 6.79
CA CYS A 49 8.42 -2.87 7.57
C CYS A 49 9.20 -3.06 8.88
N PRO A 50 8.56 -2.91 10.04
CA PRO A 50 9.23 -3.12 11.32
C PRO A 50 9.51 -4.62 11.56
N PRO A 51 10.38 -4.96 12.53
CA PRO A 51 10.64 -6.35 12.91
C PRO A 51 9.34 -7.07 13.29
N ARG A 52 9.11 -8.24 12.70
CA ARG A 52 7.91 -9.03 12.95
C ARG A 52 7.86 -9.57 14.38
N PHE A 53 8.99 -10.03 14.91
CA PHE A 53 9.06 -10.71 16.20
C PHE A 53 9.80 -9.88 17.24
N ILE A 54 9.38 -10.00 18.50
CA ILE A 54 10.04 -9.35 19.63
C ILE A 54 11.41 -10.00 19.87
N ILE A 55 12.43 -9.17 20.10
CA ILE A 55 13.78 -9.63 20.43
C ILE A 55 13.99 -9.37 21.92
N SER A 56 14.13 -10.44 22.70
CA SER A 56 14.50 -10.39 24.12
C SER A 56 16.00 -10.55 24.28
N THR A 57 16.60 -9.73 25.15
CA THR A 57 18.04 -9.80 25.47
C THR A 57 18.41 -11.07 26.26
N GLU A 58 17.45 -11.73 26.89
CA GLU A 58 17.67 -12.95 27.70
C GLU A 58 17.36 -14.23 26.94
N THR A 59 16.34 -14.22 26.08
CA THR A 59 15.81 -15.44 25.42
C THR A 59 15.95 -15.43 23.90
N GLY A 60 16.48 -14.36 23.31
CA GLY A 60 16.62 -14.22 21.86
C GLY A 60 15.31 -13.80 21.18
N VAL A 61 15.14 -14.18 19.92
CA VAL A 61 13.91 -13.89 19.15
C VAL A 61 12.76 -14.74 19.70
N THR A 62 11.69 -14.10 20.17
CA THR A 62 10.48 -14.78 20.64
C THR A 62 9.51 -15.01 19.48
N ASN A 63 8.47 -15.83 19.71
CA ASN A 63 7.38 -16.00 18.74
C ASN A 63 6.31 -14.90 18.85
N GLU A 64 6.52 -13.89 19.68
CA GLU A 64 5.55 -12.81 19.89
C GLU A 64 5.68 -11.78 18.77
N VAL A 65 4.56 -11.46 18.12
CA VAL A 65 4.53 -10.49 17.03
C VAL A 65 4.50 -9.07 17.60
N THR A 66 5.31 -8.17 17.04
CA THR A 66 5.35 -6.77 17.49
C THR A 66 4.06 -6.04 17.15
N VAL A 67 3.59 -5.16 18.04
CA VAL A 67 2.43 -4.28 17.79
C VAL A 67 2.69 -3.40 16.56
N ALA A 68 3.92 -2.90 16.41
CA ALA A 68 4.30 -2.08 15.26
C ALA A 68 4.15 -2.84 13.93
N TYR A 69 4.51 -4.13 13.87
CA TYR A 69 4.31 -4.96 12.68
C TYR A 69 2.83 -5.14 12.36
N ILE A 70 1.99 -5.41 13.37
CA ILE A 70 0.55 -5.58 13.18
C ILE A 70 -0.08 -4.29 12.63
N GLU A 71 0.27 -3.14 13.20
CA GLU A 71 -0.24 -1.83 12.73
C GLU A 71 0.26 -1.48 11.32
N TRP A 72 1.54 -1.76 11.03
CA TRP A 72 2.11 -1.57 9.69
C TRP A 72 1.43 -2.47 8.67
N GLU A 73 1.24 -3.76 8.97
CA GLU A 73 0.60 -4.74 8.09
C GLU A 73 -0.86 -4.37 7.82
N ALA A 74 -1.61 -3.98 8.86
CA ALA A 74 -2.99 -3.51 8.71
C ALA A 74 -3.08 -2.29 7.78
N THR A 75 -2.17 -1.32 7.95
CA THR A 75 -2.14 -0.12 7.11
C THR A 75 -1.76 -0.44 5.67
N ASN A 76 -0.72 -1.26 5.48
CA ASN A 76 -0.26 -1.71 4.17
C ASN A 76 -1.37 -2.46 3.41
N MET A 77 -2.09 -3.37 4.07
CA MET A 77 -3.20 -4.12 3.46
C MET A 77 -4.38 -3.21 3.11
N ALA A 78 -4.67 -2.20 3.93
CA ALA A 78 -5.72 -1.25 3.63
C ALA A 78 -5.35 -0.38 2.40
N ILE A 79 -4.11 0.07 2.29
CA ILE A 79 -3.59 0.80 1.12
C ILE A 79 -3.57 -0.09 -0.13
N LEU A 80 -3.22 -1.37 0.01
CA LEU A 80 -3.28 -2.32 -1.11
C LEU A 80 -4.72 -2.48 -1.59
N SER A 81 -5.68 -2.66 -0.68
CA SER A 81 -7.11 -2.72 -1.02
C SER A 81 -7.59 -1.45 -1.75
N LEU A 82 -7.15 -0.28 -1.29
CA LEU A 82 -7.42 1.00 -1.98
C LEU A 82 -6.87 1.01 -3.40
N LEU A 83 -5.61 0.61 -3.57
CA LEU A 83 -4.96 0.54 -4.88
C LEU A 83 -5.75 -0.38 -5.81
N LEU A 84 -6.09 -1.59 -5.36
CA LEU A 84 -6.89 -2.56 -6.10
C LEU A 84 -8.26 -2.00 -6.52
N ALA A 85 -8.94 -1.27 -5.64
CA ALA A 85 -10.23 -0.65 -5.94
C ALA A 85 -10.17 0.42 -7.04
N THR A 86 -8.98 0.99 -7.28
CA THR A 86 -8.76 1.93 -8.39
C THR A 86 -8.33 1.26 -9.70
N LEU A 87 -8.21 -0.06 -9.76
CA LEU A 87 -7.86 -0.77 -10.99
C LEU A 87 -9.10 -1.10 -11.81
N THR A 88 -8.95 -1.17 -13.13
CA THR A 88 -9.86 -1.95 -13.98
C THR A 88 -9.47 -3.42 -13.98
N ASP A 89 -10.37 -4.28 -14.44
CA ASP A 89 -10.11 -5.72 -14.58
C ASP A 89 -8.88 -5.98 -15.47
N GLU A 90 -8.68 -5.16 -16.52
CA GLU A 90 -7.52 -5.23 -17.41
C GLU A 90 -6.20 -4.96 -16.69
N ALA A 91 -6.18 -3.98 -15.79
CA ALA A 91 -5.00 -3.62 -15.02
C ALA A 91 -4.76 -4.57 -13.83
N MET A 92 -5.80 -5.26 -13.35
CA MET A 92 -5.69 -6.15 -12.18
C MET A 92 -4.74 -7.34 -12.42
N LYS A 93 -4.55 -7.76 -13.68
CA LYS A 93 -3.63 -8.85 -14.06
C LYS A 93 -2.17 -8.58 -13.65
N TYR A 94 -1.75 -7.31 -13.56
CA TYR A 94 -0.35 -6.95 -13.25
C TYR A 94 0.00 -7.04 -11.77
N VAL A 95 -1.01 -7.12 -10.90
CA VAL A 95 -0.83 -7.12 -9.44
C VAL A 95 -1.23 -8.44 -8.79
N LEU A 96 -1.56 -9.45 -9.59
CA LEU A 96 -1.85 -10.79 -9.10
C LEU A 96 -0.64 -11.38 -8.39
N GLY A 97 -0.83 -11.78 -7.13
CA GLY A 97 0.21 -12.37 -6.29
C GLY A 97 1.05 -11.37 -5.50
N CYS A 98 0.90 -10.05 -5.73
CA CYS A 98 1.56 -9.04 -4.93
C CYS A 98 1.07 -9.08 -3.49
N ARG A 99 2.02 -9.03 -2.54
CA ARG A 99 1.72 -9.17 -1.10
C ARG A 99 1.66 -7.85 -0.37
N ILE A 100 2.31 -6.83 -0.91
CA ILE A 100 2.40 -5.50 -0.29
C ILE A 100 2.13 -4.40 -1.32
N ALA A 101 1.71 -3.23 -0.82
CA ALA A 101 1.29 -2.12 -1.66
C ALA A 101 2.43 -1.62 -2.59
N SER A 102 3.67 -1.56 -2.07
CA SER A 102 4.85 -1.17 -2.85
C SER A 102 5.12 -2.10 -4.03
N GLU A 103 4.97 -3.41 -3.86
CA GLU A 103 5.14 -4.41 -4.91
C GLU A 103 4.10 -4.22 -6.02
N ALA A 104 2.82 -4.08 -5.63
CA ALA A 104 1.75 -3.84 -6.58
C ALA A 104 1.95 -2.54 -7.37
N TRP A 105 2.33 -1.45 -6.68
CA TRP A 105 2.64 -0.17 -7.32
C TRP A 105 3.79 -0.26 -8.32
N PHE A 106 4.88 -0.93 -7.95
CA PHE A 106 6.05 -1.10 -8.79
C PHE A 106 5.71 -1.92 -10.05
N ASN A 107 4.96 -2.99 -9.91
CA ASN A 107 4.52 -3.80 -11.04
C ASN A 107 3.63 -3.00 -12.01
N LEU A 108 2.70 -2.19 -11.49
CA LEU A 108 1.87 -1.32 -12.33
C LEU A 108 2.72 -0.29 -13.09
N ALA A 109 3.69 0.32 -12.39
CA ALA A 109 4.60 1.28 -13.00
C ALA A 109 5.44 0.63 -14.12
N ILE A 110 5.94 -0.59 -13.93
CA ILE A 110 6.73 -1.27 -14.96
C ILE A 110 5.87 -1.76 -16.13
N CYS A 111 4.69 -2.28 -15.87
CA CYS A 111 3.89 -2.93 -16.92
C CYS A 111 3.07 -1.95 -17.76
N ILE A 112 2.71 -0.78 -17.22
CA ILE A 112 1.80 0.18 -17.88
C ILE A 112 2.48 1.52 -18.24
N CYS A 113 3.52 1.94 -17.52
CA CYS A 113 4.20 3.22 -17.84
C CYS A 113 5.12 3.14 -19.08
N VAL A 114 5.26 1.96 -19.70
CA VAL A 114 6.17 1.68 -20.82
C VAL A 114 5.44 1.77 -22.15
#